data_AF-A0A9C7SC35-F1
#
_entry.id   AF-A0A9C7SC35-F1
#
_cell.length_a   1.000
_cell.length_b   1.000
_cell.length_c   1.000
_cell.angle_alpha   90.00
_cell.angle_beta   90.00
_cell.angle_gamma   90.00
#
_symmetry.space_group_name_H-M   'P 1'
#
loop_
_entity.id
_entity.type
_entity.pdbx_description
1 polymer ?
#
loop_
_entity_poly.entity_id
_entity_poly.type
_entity_poly.pdbx_seq_one_letter_code
_entity_poly.pdbx_strand_id
1 'polypeptide(L)' 'MTEPIIELKDVNMTFKRGWLLRRAQLQAVVKASLGFKEGEILALVGESGCGKTTLG' A
#
# COMPACT_ATOMS: atom_id res chain seq x y z
N MET A 1 17.87 15.11 -12.95
CA MET A 1 17.42 13.80 -12.41
C MET A 1 16.01 13.59 -12.91
N THR A 2 15.66 12.41 -13.44
CA THR A 2 14.32 12.13 -13.94
C THR A 2 13.32 12.05 -12.79
N GLU A 3 12.19 12.71 -12.93
CA GLU A 3 11.08 12.65 -11.96
C GLU A 3 10.40 11.28 -12.02
N PRO A 4 9.85 10.79 -10.89
CA PRO A 4 9.08 9.55 -10.88
C PRO A 4 7.83 9.69 -11.76
N ILE A 5 7.56 8.66 -12.57
CA ILE A 5 6.34 8.59 -13.38
C ILE A 5 5.11 8.21 -12.53
N ILE A 6 5.34 7.51 -11.41
CA ILE A 6 4.34 7.14 -10.42
C ILE A 6 4.93 7.41 -9.05
N GLU A 7 4.16 8.09 -8.20
CA GLU A 7 4.56 8.44 -6.85
C GLU A 7 3.39 8.25 -5.87
N LEU A 8 3.63 7.51 -4.79
CA LEU A 8 2.75 7.41 -3.63
C LEU A 8 3.40 8.21 -2.49
N LYS A 9 2.62 9.07 -1.82
CA LYS A 9 3.05 9.85 -0.66
C LYS A 9 2.12 9.60 0.51
N ASP A 10 2.68 9.14 1.62
CA ASP A 10 2.01 8.95 2.92
C ASP A 10 0.66 8.24 2.80
N VAL A 11 0.57 7.24 1.93
CA VAL A 11 -0.67 6.54 1.63
C VAL A 11 -1.09 5.72 2.85
N ASN A 12 -2.37 5.84 3.22
CA ASN A 12 -3.00 5.06 4.27
C ASN A 12 -4.22 4.34 3.69
N MET A 13 -4.36 3.04 3.98
CA MET A 13 -5.50 2.25 3.53
C MET A 13 -6.07 1.43 4.68
N THR A 14 -7.38 1.58 4.92
CA THR A 14 -8.10 0.88 5.99
C THR A 14 -9.31 0.16 5.41
N PHE A 15 -9.42 -1.13 5.69
CA PHE A 15 -10.58 -1.93 5.34
C PHE A 15 -11.53 -2.07 6.53
N LYS A 16 -12.83 -2.01 6.25
CA LYS A 16 -13.87 -2.38 7.22
C LYS A 16 -14.16 -3.87 7.05
N ARG A 17 -14.04 -4.67 8.11
CA ARG A 17 -14.30 -6.11 8.10
C ARG A 17 -15.39 -6.47 9.11
N GLY A 18 -16.25 -7.43 8.75
CA GLY A 18 -17.26 -8.03 9.62
C GLY A 18 -18.71 -7.63 9.31
N TRP A 19 -19.66 -8.45 9.80
CA TRP A 19 -21.11 -8.31 9.59
C TRP A 19 -21.74 -7.46 10.69
N LEU A 20 -22.71 -6.60 10.32
CA LEU A 20 -23.57 -5.70 11.12
C LEU A 20 -23.12 -5.36 12.56
N LEU A 21 -23.07 -6.34 13.47
CA LEU A 21 -22.76 -6.20 14.90
C LEU A 21 -21.27 -6.29 15.28
N ARG A 22 -20.38 -6.76 14.38
CA ARG A 22 -18.93 -6.88 14.63
C ARG A 22 -18.12 -6.20 13.52
N ARG A 23 -18.21 -4.87 13.44
CA ARG A 23 -17.37 -4.08 12.53
C ARG A 23 -16.00 -3.86 13.16
N ALA A 24 -14.97 -4.45 12.57
CA ALA A 24 -13.58 -4.18 12.88
C ALA A 24 -12.94 -3.35 11.75
N GLN A 25 -12.00 -2.47 12.12
CA GLN A 25 -11.16 -1.78 11.15
C GLN A 25 -9.80 -2.49 11.08
N LEU A 26 -9.33 -2.71 9.86
CA LEU A 26 -7.99 -3.22 9.58
C LEU A 26 -7.23 -2.16 8.82
N GLN A 27 -6.25 -1.53 9.48
CA GLN A 27 -5.31 -0.63 8.81
C GLN A 27 -4.28 -1.49 8.08
N ALA A 28 -4.43 -1.61 6.76
CA ALA A 28 -3.63 -2.49 5.92
C ALA A 28 -2.38 -1.80 5.35
N VAL A 29 -2.39 -0.47 5.27
CA VAL A 29 -1.25 0.36 4.84
C VAL A 29 -1.15 1.57 5.76
N VAL A 30 0.05 1.83 6.27
CA VAL A 30 0.36 2.95 7.17
C VAL A 30 1.43 3.82 6.54
N LYS A 31 1.08 5.06 6.17
CA LYS A 31 2.00 6.08 5.64
C LYS A 31 3.03 5.55 4.65
N ALA A 32 2.59 4.79 3.65
CA ALA A 32 3.48 4.23 2.65
C ALA A 32 3.85 5.31 1.61
N SER A 33 5.14 5.45 1.36
CA SER A 33 5.69 6.35 0.34
C SER A 33 6.64 5.57 -0.56
N LEU A 34 6.41 5.61 -1.87
CA LEU A 34 7.21 4.91 -2.88
C LEU A 34 7.12 5.67 -4.22
N GLY A 35 8.14 5.52 -5.06
CA GLY A 35 8.15 6.15 -6.38
C GLY A 35 8.92 5.30 -7.38
N PHE A 36 8.50 5.36 -8.63
CA PHE A 36 9.09 4.60 -9.73
C PHE A 36 9.36 5.52 -10.91
N LYS A 37 10.57 5.41 -11.47
CA LYS A 37 10.94 6.12 -12.69
C LYS A 37 10.63 5.27 -13.92
N GLU A 38 10.61 5.92 -15.07
CA GLU A 38 10.46 5.24 -16.35
C GLU A 38 11.58 4.21 -16.55
N GLY A 39 11.19 2.99 -16.97
CA GLY A 39 12.12 1.89 -17.24
C GLY A 39 12.63 1.13 -16.00
N GLU A 40 12.18 1.47 -14.79
CA GLU A 40 12.56 0.74 -13.57
C GLU A 40 11.64 -0.46 -13.31
N ILE A 41 12.21 -1.53 -12.74
CA ILE A 41 11.47 -2.66 -12.18
C ILE A 41 11.60 -2.57 -10.65
N LEU A 42 10.48 -2.39 -9.95
CA LEU A 42 10.44 -2.53 -8.49
C LEU A 42 9.80 -3.85 -8.08
N ALA A 43 10.48 -4.59 -7.19
CA ALA A 43 9.91 -5.73 -6.50
C ALA A 43 9.50 -5.34 -5.07
N LEU A 44 8.20 -5.49 -4.75
CA LEU A 44 7.69 -5.33 -3.39
C LEU A 44 7.68 -6.69 -2.67
N VAL A 45 8.51 -6.83 -1.63
CA VAL A 45 8.71 -8.10 -0.89
C VAL A 45 8.38 -7.96 0.60
N GLY A 46 8.06 -9.07 1.25
CA GLY A 46 7.69 -9.10 2.67
C GLY A 46 6.80 -10.30 3.02
N GLU A 47 6.56 -10.50 4.31
CA GLU A 47 5.75 -11.62 4.84
C GLU A 47 4.29 -11.59 4.39
N SER A 48 3.60 -12.73 4.46
CA SER A 48 2.16 -12.79 4.16
C SER A 48 1.37 -11.87 5.10
N GLY A 49 0.47 -11.06 4.54
CA GLY A 49 -0.34 -10.11 5.33
C GLY A 49 0.29 -8.75 5.61
N CYS A 50 1.53 -8.46 5.19
CA CYS A 50 2.19 -7.17 5.46
C CYS A 50 1.69 -5.99 4.58
N GLY A 51 0.65 -6.18 3.76
CA GLY A 51 0.05 -5.11 2.96
C GLY A 51 0.52 -4.97 1.51
N LYS A 52 1.33 -5.90 0.97
CA LYS A 52 1.85 -5.81 -0.41
C LYS A 52 0.75 -5.73 -1.48
N THR A 53 -0.17 -6.71 -1.49
CA THR A 53 -1.33 -6.76 -2.40
C THR A 53 -2.32 -5.61 -2.19
N THR A 54 -2.23 -4.95 -1.03
CA THR A 54 -3.02 -3.74 -0.77
C THR A 54 -2.39 -2.52 -1.44
N LEU A 55 -1.06 -2.47 -1.54
CA LEU A 55 -0.29 -1.39 -2.15
C LEU A 55 -0.15 -1.51 -3.66
N GLY A 56 -0.14 -2.73 -4.21
CA GLY A 56 0.01 -3.01 -5.64
C GLY A 56 -0.68 -4.30 -6.06
#